data_AF-A0A2V6F6T5-F1
#
_entry.id   AF-A0A2V6F6T5-F1
#
_cell.length_a   1.000
_cell.length_b   1.000
_cell.length_c   1.000
_cell.angle_alpha   90.00
_cell.angle_beta   90.00
_cell.angle_gamma   90.00
#
_symmetry.space_group_name_H-M   'P 1'
#
loop_
_entity.id
_entity.type
_entity.pdbx_description
1 polymer ?
#
loop_
_entity_poly.entity_id
_entity_poly.type
_entity_poly.pdbx_seq_one_letter_code
_entity_poly.pdbx_strand_id
1 'polypeptide(L)'
;ILFSPDSRGTTHRAFERVGVFGPPGGTRDFVAMKTLAHERPYANELIGAHSTGPVTGGADWICTKPDHWLFEGTGMKKDDGIPGLVGWEWHGDPASIPGLEVVATGPTQDAPGKLNGGVFTATIYPGPKGNFVFNAATCWWADGMSEPPGYVRPAAYTTPKGPDPRAQQITANVLERMKRVKPAV
;
A
#
# COMPACT_ATOMS: atom_id res chain seq x y z
N ILE A 1 21.54 1.41 8.87
CA ILE A 1 22.00 2.50 7.99
C ILE A 1 23.51 2.43 7.95
N LEU A 2 24.07 2.04 6.81
CA LEU A 2 25.51 2.16 6.58
C LEU A 2 25.79 3.59 6.13
N PHE A 3 26.79 4.19 6.74
CA PHE A 3 27.23 5.55 6.46
C PHE A 3 28.31 5.48 5.39
N SER A 4 27.96 5.72 4.13
CA SER A 4 28.93 5.75 3.04
C SER A 4 29.62 7.13 2.93
N PRO A 5 30.84 7.19 2.37
CA PRO A 5 31.49 8.44 2.05
C PRO A 5 30.71 9.24 0.99
N ASP A 6 30.77 10.59 1.03
CA ASP A 6 30.30 11.42 -0.10
C ASP A 6 31.24 11.29 -1.32
N SER A 7 30.88 11.96 -2.43
CA SER A 7 31.70 11.97 -3.65
C SER A 7 33.10 12.58 -3.49
N ARG A 8 33.40 13.16 -2.32
CA ARG A 8 34.72 13.70 -1.92
C ARG A 8 35.41 12.82 -0.87
N GLY A 9 34.85 11.66 -0.53
CA GLY A 9 35.40 10.73 0.45
C GLY A 9 35.07 11.07 1.91
N THR A 10 34.19 12.03 2.18
CA THR A 10 33.83 12.42 3.56
C THR A 10 32.87 11.38 4.14
N THR A 11 33.30 10.66 5.17
CA THR A 11 32.49 9.60 5.82
C THR A 11 31.25 10.17 6.53
N HIS A 12 30.22 9.32 6.70
CA HIS A 12 28.98 9.68 7.39
C HIS A 12 28.18 10.84 6.79
N ARG A 13 28.31 11.04 5.48
CA ARG A 13 27.59 12.10 4.74
C ARG A 13 26.54 11.56 3.77
N ALA A 14 26.56 10.26 3.46
CA ALA A 14 25.61 9.64 2.56
C ALA A 14 24.87 8.47 3.21
N PHE A 15 23.64 8.25 2.76
CA PHE A 15 22.83 7.07 3.03
C PHE A 15 22.74 6.27 1.73
N GLU A 16 22.86 4.95 1.83
CA GLU A 16 22.66 4.06 0.69
C GLU A 16 21.65 2.96 1.03
N ARG A 17 21.00 2.44 -0.02
CA ARG A 17 20.14 1.26 0.08
C ARG A 17 21.03 0.03 -0.06
N VAL A 18 21.02 -0.83 0.96
CA VAL A 18 21.84 -2.05 1.00
C VAL A 18 21.02 -3.35 0.91
N GLY A 19 19.70 -3.24 0.92
CA GLY A 19 18.78 -4.38 0.87
C GLY A 19 17.37 -3.98 0.45
N VAL A 20 16.51 -4.99 0.27
CA VAL A 20 15.08 -4.86 -0.06
C VAL A 20 14.25 -5.75 0.86
N PHE A 21 13.18 -5.20 1.43
CA PHE A 21 12.21 -5.94 2.22
C PHE A 21 11.18 -6.64 1.33
N GLY A 22 11.64 -7.56 0.48
CA GLY A 22 10.81 -8.36 -0.42
C GLY A 22 11.61 -9.53 -0.99
N PRO A 23 10.96 -10.56 -1.54
CA PRO A 23 11.64 -11.70 -2.13
C PRO A 23 12.36 -11.33 -3.44
N PRO A 24 13.40 -12.09 -3.84
CA PRO A 24 14.01 -11.93 -5.16
C PRO A 24 12.96 -12.00 -6.27
N GLY A 25 13.06 -11.10 -7.26
CA GLY A 25 12.16 -11.05 -8.42
C GLY A 25 10.86 -10.27 -8.21
N GLY A 26 10.44 -9.98 -6.97
CA GLY A 26 9.24 -9.18 -6.67
C GLY A 26 9.30 -7.73 -7.16
N THR A 27 10.50 -7.21 -7.43
CA THR A 27 10.75 -5.85 -7.94
C THR A 27 11.52 -5.86 -9.26
N ARG A 28 11.30 -6.89 -10.09
CA ARG A 28 12.06 -7.13 -11.33
C ARG A 28 12.08 -5.96 -12.32
N ASP A 29 11.08 -5.08 -12.26
CA ASP A 29 10.95 -3.90 -13.11
C ASP A 29 12.05 -2.86 -12.79
N PHE A 30 12.62 -2.92 -11.58
CA PHE A 30 13.68 -2.02 -11.12
C PHE A 30 15.04 -2.72 -11.18
N VAL A 31 15.80 -2.47 -12.25
CA VAL A 31 17.15 -3.05 -12.46
C VAL A 31 18.08 -2.78 -11.27
N ALA A 32 17.98 -1.61 -10.64
CA ALA A 32 18.78 -1.24 -9.47
C ALA A 32 18.54 -2.13 -8.23
N MET A 33 17.43 -2.86 -8.17
CA MET A 33 17.15 -3.77 -7.05
C MET A 33 17.86 -5.13 -7.19
N LYS A 34 18.36 -5.49 -8.38
CA LYS A 34 18.92 -6.82 -8.66
C LYS A 34 20.13 -7.20 -7.80
N THR A 35 20.89 -6.22 -7.34
CA THR A 35 22.13 -6.42 -6.57
C THR A 35 21.94 -6.29 -5.06
N LEU A 36 20.74 -5.93 -4.61
CA LEU A 36 20.47 -5.71 -3.20
C LEU A 36 20.21 -7.02 -2.47
N ALA A 37 20.59 -7.09 -1.20
CA ALA A 37 20.29 -8.26 -0.37
C ALA A 37 18.78 -8.39 -0.13
N HIS A 38 18.27 -9.61 -0.20
CA HIS A 38 16.86 -9.94 0.03
C HIS A 38 16.73 -10.76 1.32
N GLU A 39 16.76 -10.07 2.45
CA GLU A 39 16.71 -10.69 3.78
C GLU A 39 15.35 -10.47 4.44
N ARG A 40 14.91 -11.46 5.21
CA ARG A 40 13.68 -11.35 6.00
C ARG A 40 13.89 -10.44 7.22
N PRO A 41 12.82 -9.85 7.77
CA PRO A 41 11.42 -9.98 7.34
C PRO A 41 11.12 -9.24 6.03
N TYR A 42 10.32 -9.82 5.15
CA TYR A 42 9.78 -9.10 4.00
C TYR A 42 8.67 -8.14 4.43
N ALA A 43 8.40 -7.12 3.62
CA ALA A 43 7.42 -6.10 3.99
C ALA A 43 6.02 -6.71 4.19
N ASN A 44 5.63 -7.74 3.44
CA ASN A 44 4.33 -8.37 3.65
C ASN A 44 4.21 -9.06 5.03
N GLU A 45 5.31 -9.53 5.62
CA GLU A 45 5.35 -10.10 6.97
C GLU A 45 5.20 -9.03 8.07
N LEU A 46 5.34 -7.75 7.74
CA LEU A 46 5.27 -6.61 8.66
C LEU A 46 4.09 -5.68 8.43
N ILE A 47 3.64 -5.54 7.19
CA ILE A 47 2.57 -4.65 6.76
C ILE A 47 1.50 -5.37 5.92
N GLY A 48 1.48 -6.70 5.95
CA GLY A 48 0.42 -7.53 5.38
C GLY A 48 0.53 -7.81 3.88
N ALA A 49 1.07 -6.88 3.10
CA ALA A 49 1.33 -7.00 1.66
C ALA A 49 2.59 -6.18 1.28
N HIS A 50 3.16 -6.41 0.10
CA HIS A 50 4.38 -5.72 -0.35
C HIS A 50 4.43 -5.47 -1.85
N SER A 51 5.47 -4.77 -2.32
CA SER A 51 5.77 -4.66 -3.74
C SER A 51 6.02 -6.04 -4.34
N THR A 52 5.20 -6.40 -5.33
CA THR A 52 5.33 -7.62 -6.14
C THR A 52 5.26 -7.22 -7.61
N GLY A 53 5.70 -8.08 -8.53
CA GLY A 53 5.85 -7.74 -9.94
C GLY A 53 4.55 -8.00 -10.73
N PRO A 54 4.07 -7.05 -11.56
CA PRO A 54 4.59 -5.70 -11.79
C PRO A 54 4.42 -4.77 -10.58
N VAL A 55 5.34 -3.86 -10.29
CA VAL A 55 5.26 -3.03 -9.05
C VAL A 55 4.38 -1.78 -9.23
N THR A 56 4.13 -1.40 -10.48
CA THR A 56 3.51 -0.14 -10.84
C THR A 56 2.28 -0.40 -11.71
N GLY A 57 1.32 0.52 -11.67
CA GLY A 57 0.08 0.39 -12.41
C GLY A 57 -1.03 1.24 -11.82
N GLY A 58 -2.17 1.25 -12.50
CA GLY A 58 -3.42 1.84 -12.03
C GLY A 58 -4.44 0.78 -11.66
N ALA A 59 -5.35 1.07 -10.72
CA ALA A 59 -6.60 0.33 -10.54
C ALA A 59 -7.64 1.18 -9.78
N ASP A 60 -8.87 0.67 -9.73
CA ASP A 60 -9.87 1.12 -8.77
C ASP A 60 -9.64 0.40 -7.44
N TRP A 61 -9.82 1.09 -6.31
CA TRP A 61 -9.71 0.46 -4.99
C TRP A 61 -11.05 -0.22 -4.64
N ILE A 62 -11.15 -1.52 -4.86
CA ILE A 62 -12.41 -2.29 -4.87
C ILE A 62 -12.65 -3.05 -3.57
N CYS A 63 -13.76 -2.79 -2.89
CA CYS A 63 -14.14 -3.41 -1.62
C CYS A 63 -14.46 -4.92 -1.77
N THR A 64 -13.88 -5.75 -0.90
CA THR A 64 -14.16 -7.20 -0.86
C THR A 64 -15.00 -7.63 0.35
N LYS A 65 -15.01 -6.85 1.43
CA LYS A 65 -15.61 -7.20 2.72
C LYS A 65 -16.47 -6.05 3.27
N PRO A 66 -17.61 -5.72 2.64
CA PRO A 66 -18.42 -4.56 3.04
C PRO A 66 -18.96 -4.61 4.48
N ASP A 67 -19.14 -5.81 5.04
CA ASP A 67 -19.62 -5.99 6.43
C ASP A 67 -18.51 -5.82 7.49
N HIS A 68 -17.25 -5.63 7.09
CA HIS A 68 -16.14 -5.40 8.00
C HIS A 68 -16.19 -3.96 8.55
N TRP A 69 -15.87 -3.76 9.84
CA TRP A 69 -15.96 -2.46 10.53
C TRP A 69 -15.21 -1.31 9.84
N LEU A 70 -14.18 -1.65 9.05
CA LEU A 70 -13.46 -0.71 8.19
C LEU A 70 -14.39 0.11 7.29
N PHE A 71 -15.49 -0.50 6.82
CA PHE A 71 -16.45 0.08 5.87
C PHE A 71 -17.70 0.68 6.53
N GLU A 72 -17.78 0.69 7.86
CA GLU A 72 -18.91 1.27 8.58
C GLU A 72 -19.14 2.73 8.17
N GLY A 73 -20.38 3.07 7.81
CA GLY A 73 -20.74 4.42 7.36
C GLY A 73 -20.29 4.80 5.94
N THR A 74 -19.57 3.93 5.21
CA THR A 74 -19.15 4.21 3.83
C THR A 74 -20.27 3.96 2.80
N GLY A 75 -21.22 3.07 3.12
CA GLY A 75 -22.23 2.57 2.19
C GLY A 75 -21.69 1.68 1.07
N MET A 76 -20.39 1.35 1.08
CA MET A 76 -19.77 0.50 0.06
C MET A 76 -20.35 -0.92 0.12
N LYS A 77 -20.58 -1.47 -1.05
CA LYS A 77 -20.96 -2.87 -1.26
C LYS A 77 -19.75 -3.65 -1.77
N LYS A 78 -19.88 -4.97 -1.75
CA LYS A 78 -18.91 -5.84 -2.40
C LYS A 78 -18.81 -5.44 -3.88
N ASP A 79 -17.59 -5.34 -4.38
CA ASP A 79 -17.23 -4.95 -5.74
C ASP A 79 -17.41 -3.46 -6.07
N ASP A 80 -17.83 -2.62 -5.10
CA ASP A 80 -17.76 -1.16 -5.28
C ASP A 80 -16.29 -0.69 -5.26
N GLY A 81 -15.92 0.12 -6.27
CA GLY A 81 -14.59 0.72 -6.41
C GLY A 81 -14.55 2.20 -6.06
N ILE A 82 -13.41 2.65 -5.53
CA ILE A 82 -13.01 4.06 -5.58
C ILE A 82 -12.17 4.28 -6.85
N PRO A 83 -12.72 4.95 -7.89
CA PRO A 83 -12.11 4.93 -9.21
C PRO A 83 -10.71 5.55 -9.26
N GLY A 84 -9.76 4.84 -9.86
CA GLY A 84 -8.38 5.30 -10.09
C GLY A 84 -7.54 5.52 -8.83
N LEU A 85 -8.02 5.15 -7.64
CA LEU A 85 -7.32 5.43 -6.37
C LEU A 85 -6.05 4.59 -6.19
N VAL A 86 -5.91 3.47 -6.91
CA VAL A 86 -4.69 2.65 -6.87
C VAL A 86 -3.70 3.15 -7.91
N GLY A 87 -2.52 3.54 -7.44
CA GLY A 87 -1.33 3.87 -8.21
C GLY A 87 -0.38 4.71 -7.35
N TRP A 88 0.74 5.23 -7.87
CA TRP A 88 1.51 4.71 -9.01
C TRP A 88 2.10 3.33 -8.67
N GLU A 89 2.52 3.17 -7.41
CA GLU A 89 2.90 1.91 -6.79
C GLU A 89 1.76 1.33 -5.98
N TRP A 90 1.71 0.01 -5.94
CA TRP A 90 0.73 -0.75 -5.18
C TRP A 90 1.38 -1.96 -4.51
N HIS A 91 0.70 -2.52 -3.52
CA HIS A 91 1.13 -3.73 -2.83
C HIS A 91 0.24 -4.92 -3.19
N GLY A 92 0.83 -6.11 -3.26
CA GLY A 92 0.15 -7.39 -3.43
C GLY A 92 0.87 -8.47 -2.63
N ASP A 93 0.64 -9.74 -3.01
CA ASP A 93 1.29 -10.92 -2.39
C ASP A 93 1.21 -10.92 -0.84
N PRO A 94 -0.02 -11.04 -0.29
CA PRO A 94 -0.23 -10.93 1.14
C PRO A 94 0.46 -12.06 1.90
N ALA A 95 1.02 -11.75 3.07
CA ALA A 95 1.66 -12.77 3.90
C ALA A 95 0.62 -13.70 4.56
N SER A 96 1.05 -14.91 4.91
CA SER A 96 0.25 -15.87 5.67
C SER A 96 0.24 -15.54 7.18
N ILE A 97 -0.24 -14.35 7.54
CA ILE A 97 -0.37 -13.89 8.93
C ILE A 97 -1.73 -14.37 9.50
N PRO A 98 -1.77 -15.04 10.67
CA PRO A 98 -3.03 -15.44 11.29
C PRO A 98 -3.98 -14.25 11.50
N GLY A 99 -5.21 -14.38 11.01
CA GLY A 99 -6.23 -13.33 11.10
C GLY A 99 -6.08 -12.20 10.08
N LEU A 100 -5.17 -12.31 9.10
CA LEU A 100 -5.10 -11.36 8.00
C LEU A 100 -6.32 -11.47 7.08
N GLU A 101 -6.91 -10.32 6.79
CA GLU A 101 -8.07 -10.18 5.91
C GLU A 101 -7.71 -9.28 4.73
N VAL A 102 -8.01 -9.75 3.52
CA VAL A 102 -8.00 -8.91 2.31
C VAL A 102 -9.31 -8.13 2.27
N VAL A 103 -9.23 -6.80 2.41
CA VAL A 103 -10.38 -5.88 2.49
C VAL A 103 -10.66 -5.14 1.18
N ALA A 104 -9.65 -5.04 0.31
CA ALA A 104 -9.84 -4.60 -1.07
C ALA A 104 -8.82 -5.25 -2.00
N THR A 105 -9.22 -5.52 -3.23
CA THR A 105 -8.33 -6.11 -4.26
C THR A 105 -8.90 -5.90 -5.65
N GLY A 106 -8.05 -5.93 -6.66
CA GLY A 106 -8.45 -5.83 -8.04
C GLY A 106 -7.26 -5.96 -8.99
N PRO A 107 -7.53 -6.26 -10.28
CA PRO A 107 -6.48 -6.33 -11.28
C PRO A 107 -5.92 -4.93 -11.56
N THR A 108 -4.62 -4.85 -11.79
CA THR A 108 -3.95 -3.60 -12.16
C THR A 108 -3.73 -3.48 -13.66
N GLN A 109 -3.53 -2.25 -14.12
CA GLN A 109 -3.49 -1.92 -15.54
C GLN A 109 -2.36 -0.93 -15.87
N ASP A 110 -1.83 -1.01 -17.10
CA ASP A 110 -0.88 -0.02 -17.65
C ASP A 110 -1.60 1.16 -18.33
N ALA A 111 -2.86 0.98 -18.66
CA ALA A 111 -3.75 2.01 -19.19
C ALA A 111 -5.19 1.56 -18.94
N PRO A 112 -6.18 2.48 -18.98
CA PRO A 112 -7.59 2.10 -18.84
C PRO A 112 -7.96 0.95 -19.79
N GLY A 113 -8.38 -0.19 -19.22
CA GLY A 113 -8.76 -1.39 -19.97
C GLY A 113 -7.60 -2.28 -20.45
N LYS A 114 -6.34 -1.92 -20.17
CA LYS A 114 -5.15 -2.71 -20.53
C LYS A 114 -4.49 -3.28 -19.28
N LEU A 115 -4.95 -4.46 -18.85
CA LEU A 115 -4.41 -5.17 -17.69
C LEU A 115 -2.92 -5.49 -17.87
N ASN A 116 -2.15 -5.40 -16.77
CA ASN A 116 -0.72 -5.67 -16.77
C ASN A 116 -0.32 -6.94 -16.00
N GLY A 117 -1.33 -7.72 -15.57
CA GLY A 117 -1.16 -8.98 -14.86
C GLY A 117 -0.89 -8.84 -13.36
N GLY A 118 -0.81 -7.61 -12.83
CA GLY A 118 -0.73 -7.37 -11.40
C GLY A 118 -2.09 -7.43 -10.70
N VAL A 119 -2.05 -7.65 -9.39
CA VAL A 119 -3.22 -7.68 -8.51
C VAL A 119 -2.85 -7.00 -7.20
N PHE A 120 -3.42 -5.82 -6.95
CA PHE A 120 -3.20 -5.15 -5.66
C PHE A 120 -4.01 -5.83 -4.56
N THR A 121 -3.53 -5.79 -3.32
CA THR A 121 -4.16 -6.44 -2.17
C THR A 121 -4.03 -5.55 -0.94
N ALA A 122 -5.12 -4.87 -0.58
CA ALA A 122 -5.21 -4.14 0.68
C ALA A 122 -5.58 -5.09 1.81
N THR A 123 -4.84 -5.01 2.91
CA THR A 123 -4.92 -5.98 4.00
C THR A 123 -5.14 -5.31 5.35
N ILE A 124 -5.80 -6.03 6.25
CA ILE A 124 -5.84 -5.69 7.67
C ILE A 124 -5.61 -6.95 8.52
N TYR A 125 -4.86 -6.86 9.61
CA TYR A 125 -4.66 -8.00 10.52
C TYR A 125 -4.43 -7.57 11.98
N PRO A 126 -4.81 -8.42 12.96
CA PRO A 126 -4.58 -8.14 14.37
C PRO A 126 -3.12 -8.41 14.79
N GLY A 127 -2.59 -7.55 15.65
CA GLY A 127 -1.30 -7.74 16.31
C GLY A 127 -1.44 -8.37 17.69
N PRO A 128 -0.34 -8.95 18.23
CA PRO A 128 -0.39 -9.74 19.46
C PRO A 128 -0.70 -8.93 20.73
N LYS A 129 -0.64 -7.58 20.68
CA LYS A 129 -0.90 -6.70 21.84
C LYS A 129 -2.24 -5.97 21.75
N GLY A 130 -3.18 -6.53 20.99
CA GLY A 130 -4.49 -5.91 20.73
C GLY A 130 -4.45 -4.76 19.72
N ASN A 131 -3.28 -4.47 19.15
CA ASN A 131 -3.13 -3.56 18.00
C ASN A 131 -3.59 -4.23 16.70
N PHE A 132 -3.56 -3.50 15.59
CA PHE A 132 -3.76 -4.04 14.25
C PHE A 132 -2.91 -3.26 13.25
N VAL A 133 -2.73 -3.82 12.06
CA VAL A 133 -2.03 -3.17 10.95
C VAL A 133 -2.97 -3.12 9.75
N PHE A 134 -3.12 -1.94 9.17
CA PHE A 134 -3.89 -1.69 7.96
C PHE A 134 -2.95 -1.22 6.84
N ASN A 135 -3.05 -1.83 5.67
CA ASN A 135 -2.30 -1.48 4.47
C ASN A 135 -3.30 -1.23 3.33
N ALA A 136 -3.38 0.03 2.89
CA ALA A 136 -4.27 0.44 1.81
C ALA A 136 -3.78 0.00 0.41
N ALA A 137 -2.55 -0.51 0.30
CA ALA A 137 -1.95 -1.04 -0.91
C ALA A 137 -1.84 -0.06 -2.09
N THR A 138 -1.72 1.24 -1.81
CA THR A 138 -1.46 2.27 -2.83
C THR A 138 -0.75 3.48 -2.25
N CYS A 139 0.17 4.09 -3.00
CA CYS A 139 0.80 5.35 -2.62
C CYS A 139 -0.07 6.59 -2.92
N TRP A 140 -1.16 6.46 -3.69
CA TRP A 140 -2.12 7.54 -3.98
C TRP A 140 -3.27 7.66 -2.99
N TRP A 141 -3.29 6.91 -1.89
CA TRP A 141 -4.36 6.99 -0.89
C TRP A 141 -4.66 8.44 -0.45
N ALA A 142 -3.63 9.28 -0.35
CA ALA A 142 -3.75 10.68 0.02
C ALA A 142 -4.56 11.54 -0.96
N ASP A 143 -4.62 11.21 -2.25
CA ASP A 143 -5.48 11.92 -3.22
C ASP A 143 -6.96 11.78 -2.85
N GLY A 144 -7.36 10.60 -2.35
CA GLY A 144 -8.69 10.34 -1.81
C GLY A 144 -9.00 11.08 -0.50
N MET A 145 -8.01 11.70 0.13
CA MET A 145 -8.18 12.39 1.41
C MET A 145 -8.41 13.89 1.27
N SER A 146 -7.58 14.59 0.49
CA SER A 146 -7.62 16.05 0.41
C SER A 146 -6.87 16.59 -0.81
N GLU A 147 -7.32 17.75 -1.30
CA GLU A 147 -6.65 18.54 -2.35
C GLU A 147 -6.34 19.95 -1.80
N PRO A 148 -5.23 20.11 -1.05
CA PRO A 148 -4.83 21.41 -0.53
C PRO A 148 -4.36 22.36 -1.65
N PRO A 149 -4.32 23.69 -1.42
CA PRO A 149 -3.82 24.64 -2.40
C PRO A 149 -2.41 24.27 -2.92
N GLY A 150 -2.25 24.24 -4.25
CA GLY A 150 -0.99 23.89 -4.90
C GLY A 150 -0.76 22.39 -5.08
N TYR A 151 -1.67 21.53 -4.60
CA TYR A 151 -1.64 20.10 -4.92
C TYR A 151 -1.83 19.88 -6.42
N VAL A 152 -0.96 19.07 -7.01
CA VAL A 152 -1.07 18.65 -8.41
C VAL A 152 -1.37 17.15 -8.41
N ARG A 153 -2.57 16.81 -8.89
CA ARG A 153 -3.02 15.43 -8.95
C ARG A 153 -2.14 14.59 -9.90
N PRO A 154 -1.65 13.42 -9.46
CA PRO A 154 -0.86 12.56 -10.33
C PRO A 154 -1.72 11.94 -11.43
N ALA A 155 -1.11 11.65 -12.58
CA ALA A 155 -1.74 10.92 -13.67
C ALA A 155 -0.71 10.00 -14.34
N ALA A 156 -0.87 8.69 -14.14
CA ALA A 156 -0.02 7.65 -14.72
C ALA A 156 -0.77 6.31 -14.71
N TYR A 157 -0.97 5.67 -15.86
CA TYR A 157 -1.79 4.44 -16.06
C TYR A 157 -3.30 4.58 -15.77
N THR A 158 -3.65 5.43 -14.81
CA THR A 158 -4.99 5.92 -14.48
C THR A 158 -4.86 7.33 -13.87
N THR A 159 -5.98 7.93 -13.48
CA THR A 159 -6.01 9.21 -12.77
C THR A 159 -7.01 9.10 -11.62
N PRO A 160 -6.58 9.29 -10.35
CA PRO A 160 -7.49 9.29 -9.23
C PRO A 160 -8.46 10.48 -9.36
N LYS A 161 -9.57 10.46 -8.61
CA LYS A 161 -10.66 11.44 -8.80
C LYS A 161 -10.63 12.58 -7.79
N GLY A 162 -9.65 12.62 -6.91
CA GLY A 162 -9.59 13.55 -5.79
C GLY A 162 -10.27 13.03 -4.54
N PRO A 163 -10.57 13.93 -3.60
CA PRO A 163 -11.15 13.57 -2.32
C PRO A 163 -12.43 12.75 -2.48
N ASP A 164 -12.48 11.59 -1.81
CA ASP A 164 -13.62 10.67 -1.85
C ASP A 164 -14.12 10.42 -0.42
N PRO A 165 -15.42 10.67 -0.13
CA PRO A 165 -15.98 10.46 1.21
C PRO A 165 -15.77 9.04 1.75
N ARG A 166 -15.70 8.03 0.88
CA ARG A 166 -15.48 6.63 1.28
C ARG A 166 -14.06 6.43 1.79
N ALA A 167 -13.04 6.95 1.10
CA ALA A 167 -11.64 6.89 1.55
C ALA A 167 -11.43 7.65 2.87
N GLN A 168 -12.07 8.82 2.99
CA GLN A 168 -12.07 9.61 4.22
C GLN A 168 -12.71 8.86 5.39
N GLN A 169 -13.88 8.26 5.17
CA GLN A 169 -14.58 7.49 6.20
C GLN A 169 -13.82 6.23 6.60
N ILE A 170 -13.23 5.49 5.65
CA ILE A 170 -12.36 4.34 5.94
C ILE A 170 -11.20 4.78 6.84
N THR A 171 -10.54 5.89 6.50
CA THR A 171 -9.42 6.43 7.29
C THR A 171 -9.89 6.86 8.68
N ALA A 172 -11.04 7.52 8.79
CA ALA A 172 -11.63 7.88 10.07
C ALA A 172 -11.93 6.64 10.95
N ASN A 173 -12.50 5.59 10.37
CA ASN A 173 -12.77 4.34 11.07
C ASN A 173 -11.49 3.70 11.62
N VAL A 174 -10.42 3.67 10.82
CA VAL A 174 -9.10 3.16 11.25
C VAL A 174 -8.58 3.98 12.43
N LEU A 175 -8.54 5.30 12.32
CA LEU A 175 -8.00 6.17 13.36
C LEU A 175 -8.83 6.11 14.65
N GLU A 176 -10.15 6.10 14.54
CA GLU A 176 -11.03 5.94 15.71
C GLU A 176 -10.86 4.57 16.37
N ARG A 177 -10.65 3.50 15.60
CA ARG A 177 -10.33 2.18 16.16
C ARG A 177 -8.98 2.20 16.87
N MET A 178 -7.95 2.81 16.29
CA MET A 178 -6.62 2.96 16.91
C MET A 178 -6.70 3.71 18.24
N LYS A 179 -7.51 4.77 18.33
CA LYS A 179 -7.73 5.52 19.59
C LYS A 179 -8.39 4.69 20.70
N ARG A 180 -9.21 3.69 20.33
CA ARG A 180 -9.93 2.82 21.28
C ARG A 180 -9.11 1.62 21.73
N VAL A 181 -8.12 1.19 20.93
CA VAL A 181 -7.20 0.11 21.32
C VAL A 181 -6.37 0.58 22.52
N LYS A 182 -6.62 -0.04 23.67
CA LYS A 182 -5.70 0.05 24.81
C LYS A 182 -4.65 -1.06 24.64
N PRO A 183 -3.35 -0.73 24.62
CA PRO A 183 -2.31 -1.75 24.60
C PRO A 183 -2.51 -2.69 25.80
N ALA A 184 -2.43 -4.00 25.57
CA ALA A 184 -2.23 -4.92 26.67
C ALA A 184 -0.88 -4.57 27.34
N VAL A 185 -0.93 -4.23 28.63
CA VAL A 185 0.26 -3.99 29.48
C VAL A 185 1.00 -5.31 29.67
#